data_AF-A0A5C9BLQ1-F1
#
_entry.id   AF-A0A5C9BLQ1-F1
#
_cell.length_a   1.000
_cell.length_b   1.000
_cell.length_c   1.000
_cell.angle_alpha   90.00
_cell.angle_beta   90.00
_cell.angle_gamma   90.00
#
_symmetry.space_group_name_H-M   'P 1'
#
loop_
_entity.id
_entity.type
_entity.pdbx_description
1 polymer ?
#
loop_
_entity_poly.entity_id
_entity_poly.type
_entity_poly.pdbx_seq_one_letter_code
_entity_poly.pdbx_strand_id
1 'polypeptide(L)' 'MDQVEIEALLKQKHNEGLADTGLYDTGLQYVVMDVVGENYTFQWFSSLRTLDDLA' A
#
# COMPACT_ATOMS: atom_id res chain seq x y z
N MET A 1 -2.68 4.56 13.42
CA MET A 1 -3.27 3.34 12.83
C MET A 1 -2.20 2.31 12.71
N ASP A 2 -2.52 1.06 12.99
CA ASP A 2 -1.61 -0.05 12.69
C ASP A 2 -1.74 -0.50 11.22
N GLN A 3 -0.90 -1.46 10.81
CA GLN A 3 -0.88 -1.94 9.43
C GLN A 3 -2.21 -2.57 9.01
N VAL A 4 -2.87 -3.31 9.91
CA VAL A 4 -4.12 -4.03 9.61
C VAL A 4 -5.25 -3.04 9.32
N GLU A 5 -5.35 -1.97 10.10
CA GLU A 5 -6.33 -0.90 9.89
C GLU A 5 -6.11 -0.20 8.54
N ILE A 6 -4.86 0.04 8.15
CA ILE A 6 -4.52 0.70 6.88
C ILE A 6 -4.84 -0.21 5.70
N GLU A 7 -4.51 -1.50 5.77
CA GLU A 7 -4.87 -2.47 4.74
C GLU A 7 -6.38 -2.58 4.54
N ALA A 8 -7.16 -2.61 5.64
CA ALA A 8 -8.61 -2.65 5.57
C ALA A 8 -9.18 -1.38 4.90
N LEU A 9 -8.66 -0.21 5.26
CA LEU A 9 -9.07 1.07 4.66
C LEU A 9 -8.75 1.13 3.16
N LEU A 10 -7.55 0.68 2.75
CA LEU A 10 -7.16 0.65 1.35
C LEU A 10 -8.03 -0.31 0.53
N LYS A 11 -8.33 -1.49 1.06
CA LYS A 11 -9.28 -2.44 0.44
C LYS A 11 -10.66 -1.81 0.27
N GLN A 12 -11.18 -1.15 1.30
CA GLN A 12 -12.46 -0.47 1.23
C GLN A 12 -12.46 0.60 0.13
N LYS A 13 -11.46 1.49 0.12
CA LYS A 13 -11.35 2.54 -0.89
C LYS A 13 -11.21 1.99 -2.30
N HIS A 14 -10.46 0.90 -2.49
CA HIS A 14 -10.34 0.24 -3.79
C HIS A 14 -11.69 -0.31 -4.26
N ASN A 15 -12.43 -0.98 -3.38
CA ASN A 15 -13.79 -1.46 -3.69
C ASN A 15 -14.78 -0.34 -4.01
N GLU A 16 -14.59 0.85 -3.44
CA GLU A 16 -15.37 2.06 -3.72
C GLU A 16 -14.89 2.80 -4.99
N GLY A 17 -13.82 2.35 -5.65
CA GLY A 17 -13.22 3.01 -6.81
C GLY A 17 -12.50 4.32 -6.47
N LEU A 18 -12.10 4.50 -5.21
CA LEU A 18 -11.43 5.69 -4.68
C LEU A 18 -9.91 5.52 -4.52
N ALA A 19 -9.39 4.33 -4.79
CA ALA A 19 -7.99 3.98 -4.67
C ALA A 19 -7.64 2.92 -5.72
N ASP A 20 -6.48 3.04 -6.35
CA ASP A 20 -5.94 2.07 -7.32
C ASP A 20 -4.82 1.22 -6.68
N THR A 21 -4.32 0.22 -7.40
CA THR A 21 -3.05 -0.42 -7.01
C THR A 21 -1.89 0.57 -7.07
N GLY A 22 -0.96 0.47 -6.12
CA GLY A 22 0.19 1.37 -6.07
C GLY A 22 0.81 1.57 -4.69
N LEU A 23 1.73 2.55 -4.62
CA LEU A 23 2.43 2.96 -3.42
C LEU A 23 1.64 4.05 -2.67
N TYR A 24 1.43 3.84 -1.37
CA TYR A 24 0.76 4.76 -0.47
C TYR A 24 1.69 5.22 0.64
N ASP A 25 1.71 6.53 0.87
CA ASP A 25 2.37 7.15 2.02
C ASP A 25 1.37 7.27 3.19
N THR A 26 1.75 6.72 4.34
CA THR A 26 0.94 6.74 5.57
C THR A 26 1.34 7.87 6.53
N GLY A 27 2.33 8.67 6.16
CA GLY A 27 2.97 9.71 6.99
C GLY A 27 4.04 9.19 7.95
N LEU A 28 4.13 7.86 8.15
CA LEU A 28 5.15 7.21 8.98
C LEU A 28 5.90 6.11 8.23
N GLN A 29 5.19 5.39 7.35
CA GLN A 29 5.67 4.27 6.56
C GLN A 29 5.06 4.33 5.17
N TYR A 30 5.57 3.50 4.28
CA TYR A 30 5.02 3.32 2.94
C TYR A 30 4.46 1.92 2.80
N VAL A 31 3.39 1.77 2.03
CA VAL A 31 2.80 0.48 1.70
C VAL A 31 2.51 0.40 0.22
N VAL A 32 2.93 -0.68 -0.42
CA VAL A 32 2.50 -1.02 -1.78
C VAL A 32 1.31 -1.95 -1.67
N MET A 33 0.19 -1.57 -2.29
CA MET A 33 -0.97 -2.42 -2.50
C MET A 33 -0.99 -2.91 -3.94
N ASP A 34 -0.99 -4.23 -4.12
CA ASP A 34 -1.18 -4.88 -5.41
C ASP A 34 -2.44 -5.75 -5.40
N VAL A 35 -3.17 -5.73 -6.51
CA VAL A 35 -4.47 -6.40 -6.69
C VAL A 35 -4.47 -7.16 -8.00
N VAL A 36 -4.53 -8.48 -7.91
CA VAL A 36 -4.58 -9.39 -9.07
C VAL A 36 -5.85 -10.22 -8.97
N GLY A 37 -6.85 -9.85 -9.76
CA GLY A 37 -8.21 -10.41 -9.64
C GLY A 37 -8.83 -10.02 -8.30
N GLU A 38 -9.13 -11.00 -7.45
CA GLU A 38 -9.71 -10.80 -6.11
C GLU A 38 -8.66 -10.82 -4.97
N ASN A 39 -7.38 -11.02 -5.31
CA ASN A 39 -6.31 -11.16 -4.33
C ASN A 39 -5.62 -9.82 -4.07
N TYR A 40 -5.54 -9.43 -2.80
CA TYR A 40 -4.84 -8.24 -2.33
C TYR A 40 -3.54 -8.62 -1.64
N THR A 41 -2.42 -7.99 -2.04
CA THR A 41 -1.11 -8.14 -1.40
C THR A 41 -0.62 -6.78 -0.91
N PHE A 42 -0.03 -6.75 0.29
CA PHE A 42 0.55 -5.55 0.89
C PHE A 42 2.01 -5.76 1.24
N GLN A 43 2.84 -4.78 0.89
CA GLN A 43 4.27 -4.78 1.23
C GLN A 43 4.62 -3.47 1.92
N TRP A 44 5.18 -3.57 3.11
CA TRP A 44 5.44 -2.45 4.00
C TRP A 44 6.92 -2.06 4.00
N PHE A 45 7.18 -0.76 3.96
CA PHE A 45 8.51 -0.19 3.97
C PHE A 45 8.61 0.91 5.03
N SER A 46 9.65 0.86 5.86
CA SER A 46 9.92 1.87 6.89
C SER A 46 10.51 3.18 6.34
N SER A 47 10.96 3.16 5.09
CA SER A 47 11.49 4.33 4.38
C SER A 47 11.16 4.21 2.90
N LEU A 48 11.09 5.35 2.21
CA LEU A 48 10.93 5.37 0.76
C LEU A 48 12.18 4.71 0.16
N ARG A 49 11.98 3.64 -0.60
CA ARG A 49 13.05 2.95 -1.31
C ARG A 49 12.90 3.29 -2.78
N THR A 50 13.89 3.97 -3.31
CA THR A 50 14.01 4.29 -4.73
C THR A 50 14.93 3.30 -5.41
N LEU A 51 14.86 3.20 -6.74
CA LEU A 51 15.78 2.34 -7.50
C LEU A 51 17.25 2.73 -7.28
N ASP A 52 17.51 4.00 -6.97
CA ASP A 52 18.83 4.55 -6.67
C ASP A 52 19.41 4.04 -5.34
N ASP A 53 18.58 3.53 -4.43
CA ASP A 53 19.02 2.95 -3.15
C ASP A 53 19.63 1.55 -3.29
N LEU A 54 19.55 0.94 -4.48
CA LEU A 54 20.08 -0.39 -4.78
C LEU A 54 21.47 -0.37 -5.43
N ALA A 55 22.05 0.82 -5.63
CA ALA A 55 23.36 1.02 -6.26
C ALA A 55 24.54 0.90 -5.28
#